data_AF-A0A935RVA9-F1
#
_entry.id   AF-A0A935RVA9-F1
#
_cell.length_a   1.000
_cell.length_b   1.000
_cell.length_c   1.000
_cell.angle_alpha   90.00
_cell.angle_beta   90.00
_cell.angle_gamma   90.00
#
_symmetry.space_group_name_H-M   'P 1'
#
loop_
_entity.id
_entity.type
_entity.pdbx_description
1 polymer ?
#
loop_
_entity_poly.entity_id
_entity_poly.type
_entity_poly.pdbx_seq_one_letter_code
_entity_poly.pdbx_strand_id
1 'polypeptide(L)'
;MKIAFIIIVIHFIADFIFQDEKWAVGKSKNVGDLLKHTTTYSCLWLLPMMFLFPTNYVLNSVLFVAITFLAHTITDYFTSKITSKLYAQGKFGSPIPNLGFFSMIGFDQVLHYGQLLLTFHLLSTTV
;
A
#
# COMPACT_ATOMS: atom_id res chain seq x y z
N MET A 1 13.74 14.10 -3.43
CA MET A 1 14.09 13.44 -2.14
C MET A 1 13.05 13.69 -1.05
N LYS A 2 12.67 14.94 -0.73
CA LYS A 2 11.68 15.25 0.33
C LYS A 2 10.29 14.62 0.09
N ILE A 3 9.73 14.75 -1.12
CA ILE A 3 8.40 14.22 -1.44
C ILE A 3 8.34 12.69 -1.30
N ALA A 4 9.34 11.97 -1.82
CA ALA A 4 9.37 10.51 -1.73
C ALA A 4 9.39 10.04 -0.27
N PHE A 5 10.16 10.71 0.59
CA PHE A 5 10.16 10.42 2.02
C PHE A 5 8.79 10.67 2.67
N ILE A 6 8.13 11.80 2.35
CA ILE A 6 6.77 12.10 2.83
C ILE A 6 5.79 10.99 2.41
N ILE A 7 5.83 10.56 1.15
CA ILE A 7 4.99 9.47 0.64
C ILE A 7 5.24 8.19 1.45
N ILE A 8 6.50 7.81 1.70
CA ILE A 8 6.82 6.62 2.50
C ILE A 8 6.25 6.72 3.93
N VAL A 9 6.38 7.88 4.57
CA VAL A 9 5.85 8.09 5.94
C VAL A 9 4.33 8.00 5.96
N ILE A 10 3.64 8.61 5.00
CA ILE A 10 2.18 8.57 4.92
C ILE A 10 1.70 7.16 4.61
N HIS A 11 2.39 6.43 3.73
CA HIS A 11 2.12 5.01 3.48
C HIS A 11 2.21 4.22 4.78
N PHE A 12 3.29 4.39 5.56
CA PHE A 12 3.42 3.70 6.85
C PHE A 12 2.26 4.00 7.80
N ILE A 13 1.86 5.27 7.91
CA ILE A 13 0.71 5.66 8.75
C ILE A 13 -0.58 5.00 8.23
N ALA A 14 -0.88 5.14 6.95
CA ALA A 14 -2.12 4.64 6.38
C ALA A 14 -2.20 3.10 6.40
N ASP A 15 -1.10 2.40 6.11
CA ASP A 15 -1.08 0.95 5.91
C ASP A 15 -0.89 0.16 7.20
N PHE A 16 -0.12 0.68 8.16
CA PHE A 16 0.14 -0.01 9.43
C PHE A 16 -0.60 0.59 10.62
N ILE A 17 -0.61 1.92 10.76
CA ILE A 17 -1.23 2.55 11.95
C ILE A 17 -2.75 2.54 11.83
N PHE A 18 -3.30 2.74 10.63
CA PHE A 18 -4.74 2.76 10.37
C PHE A 18 -5.31 1.42 9.87
N GLN A 19 -4.54 0.34 10.00
CA GLN A 19 -5.01 -1.02 9.72
C GLN A 19 -5.40 -1.73 11.03
N ASP A 20 -6.67 -2.10 11.13
CA ASP A 20 -7.17 -2.93 12.23
C ASP A 20 -6.61 -4.36 12.15
N GLU A 21 -6.32 -4.97 13.31
CA GLU A 21 -5.78 -6.33 13.40
C GLU A 21 -6.68 -7.36 12.71
N LYS A 22 -8.00 -7.23 12.83
CA LYS A 22 -8.94 -8.13 12.16
C LYS A 22 -8.78 -8.05 10.65
N TRP A 23 -8.56 -6.85 10.11
CA TRP A 23 -8.39 -6.69 8.67
C TRP A 23 -7.04 -7.25 8.21
N ALA A 24 -5.98 -7.00 8.98
CA ALA A 24 -4.64 -7.52 8.70
C ALA A 24 -4.61 -9.06 8.61
N VAL A 25 -5.27 -9.75 9.55
CA VAL A 25 -5.33 -11.22 9.59
C VAL A 25 -6.41 -11.77 8.65
N GLY A 26 -7.48 -11.01 8.43
CA GLY A 26 -8.67 -11.42 7.68
C GLY A 26 -8.57 -11.24 6.16
N LYS A 27 -7.76 -10.28 5.66
CA LYS A 27 -7.75 -9.87 4.23
C LYS A 27 -7.40 -10.98 3.23
N SER A 28 -6.70 -12.03 3.66
CA SER A 28 -6.42 -13.20 2.81
C SER A 28 -7.61 -14.17 2.67
N LYS A 29 -8.61 -14.06 3.55
CA LYS A 29 -9.76 -14.98 3.66
C LYS A 29 -11.10 -14.29 3.39
N ASN A 30 -11.20 -12.99 3.65
CA ASN A 30 -12.43 -12.22 3.55
C ASN A 30 -12.21 -10.93 2.73
N VAL A 31 -12.94 -10.80 1.63
CA VAL A 31 -12.85 -9.64 0.73
C VAL A 31 -13.37 -8.36 1.41
N GLY A 32 -14.33 -8.47 2.32
CA GLY A 32 -14.81 -7.31 3.09
C GLY A 32 -13.75 -6.73 4.02
N ASP A 33 -12.92 -7.58 4.64
CA ASP A 33 -11.78 -7.13 5.46
C ASP A 33 -10.70 -6.47 4.59
N LEU A 34 -10.42 -7.03 3.40
CA LEU A 34 -9.54 -6.42 2.40
C LEU A 34 -10.03 -5.03 1.98
N LEU A 35 -11.30 -4.91 1.58
CA LEU A 35 -11.88 -3.65 1.11
C LEU A 35 -11.95 -2.59 2.22
N LYS A 36 -12.26 -2.97 3.46
CA LYS A 36 -12.24 -2.03 4.59
C LYS A 36 -10.85 -1.43 4.79
N HIS A 37 -9.82 -2.28 4.76
CA HIS A 37 -8.44 -1.84 4.85
C HIS A 37 -8.07 -0.91 3.69
N THR A 38 -8.27 -1.34 2.44
CA THR A 38 -7.79 -0.57 1.28
C THR A 38 -8.60 0.70 1.03
N THR A 39 -9.90 0.72 1.34
CA THR A 39 -10.70 1.95 1.33
C THR A 39 -10.22 2.92 2.40
N THR A 40 -10.03 2.48 3.65
CA THR A 40 -9.53 3.34 4.74
C THR A 40 -8.16 3.90 4.39
N TYR A 41 -7.24 3.03 3.96
CA TYR A 41 -5.91 3.40 3.47
C TYR A 41 -5.99 4.48 2.37
N SER A 42 -6.81 4.25 1.34
CA SER A 42 -6.89 5.16 0.18
C SER A 42 -7.50 6.51 0.54
N CYS A 43 -8.51 6.55 1.41
CA CYS A 43 -9.11 7.80 1.86
C CYS A 43 -8.12 8.69 2.62
N LEU A 44 -7.19 8.09 3.38
CA LEU A 44 -6.15 8.84 4.11
C LEU A 44 -5.18 9.58 3.19
N TRP A 45 -5.07 9.19 1.91
CA TRP A 45 -4.24 9.89 0.93
C TRP A 45 -4.86 11.17 0.38
N LEU A 46 -6.18 11.37 0.52
CA LEU A 46 -6.86 12.51 -0.10
C LEU A 46 -6.30 13.84 0.43
N LEU A 47 -6.24 14.00 1.76
CA LEU A 47 -5.79 15.25 2.37
C LEU A 47 -4.31 15.54 2.07
N PRO A 48 -3.36 14.61 2.28
CA PRO A 48 -1.96 14.87 1.92
C PRO A 48 -1.72 15.21 0.46
N MET A 49 -2.41 14.53 -0.46
CA MET A 49 -2.21 14.76 -1.90
C MET A 49 -2.64 16.15 -2.33
N MET A 50 -3.65 16.73 -1.69
CA MET A 50 -4.07 18.11 -1.96
C MET A 50 -2.97 19.14 -1.68
N PHE A 51 -2.00 18.82 -0.81
CA PHE A 51 -0.86 19.68 -0.52
C PHE A 51 0.42 19.33 -1.29
N LEU A 52 0.53 18.09 -1.78
CA LEU A 52 1.74 17.62 -2.47
C LEU A 52 1.71 17.85 -3.98
N PHE A 53 0.53 17.88 -4.61
CA PHE A 53 0.43 18.20 -6.03
C PHE A 53 0.56 19.71 -6.29
N PRO A 54 1.44 20.15 -7.21
CA PRO A 54 1.68 21.58 -7.45
C PRO A 54 0.58 22.25 -8.29
N THR A 55 -0.02 21.50 -9.20
CA THR A 55 -1.05 21.95 -10.15
C THR A 55 -2.20 20.96 -10.19
N ASN A 56 -3.39 21.44 -10.55
CA ASN A 56 -4.62 20.62 -10.65
C ASN A 56 -4.84 19.71 -9.43
N TYR A 57 -4.47 20.21 -8.25
CA TYR A 57 -4.29 19.41 -7.03
C TYR A 57 -5.56 18.65 -6.65
N VAL A 58 -6.75 19.20 -6.89
CA VAL A 58 -8.03 18.50 -6.63
C VAL A 58 -8.16 17.26 -7.53
N LEU A 59 -8.08 17.43 -8.85
CA LEU A 59 -8.24 16.34 -9.80
C LEU A 59 -7.14 15.29 -9.63
N ASN A 60 -5.88 15.73 -9.51
CA ASN A 60 -4.74 14.85 -9.33
C ASN A 60 -4.83 14.07 -8.01
N SER A 61 -5.31 14.68 -6.93
CA SER A 61 -5.54 13.96 -5.66
C SER A 61 -6.62 12.90 -5.78
N VAL A 62 -7.75 13.21 -6.44
CA VAL A 62 -8.84 12.24 -6.66
C VAL A 62 -8.36 11.07 -7.53
N LEU A 63 -7.64 11.35 -8.61
CA LEU A 63 -7.07 10.31 -9.47
C LEU A 63 -6.03 9.47 -8.72
N PHE A 64 -5.17 10.11 -7.91
CA PHE A 64 -4.19 9.41 -7.09
C PHE A 64 -4.86 8.45 -6.12
N VAL A 65 -5.89 8.89 -5.40
CA VAL A 65 -6.66 8.06 -4.46
C VAL A 65 -7.35 6.90 -5.18
N ALA A 66 -7.96 7.15 -6.34
CA ALA A 66 -8.64 6.10 -7.11
C ALA A 66 -7.67 5.03 -7.63
N ILE A 67 -6.54 5.45 -8.21
CA ILE A 67 -5.49 4.53 -8.69
C ILE A 67 -4.89 3.76 -7.52
N THR A 68 -4.60 4.45 -6.41
CA THR A 68 -4.05 3.84 -5.19
C THR A 68 -5.01 2.81 -4.61
N PHE A 69 -6.31 3.08 -4.56
CA PHE A 69 -7.30 2.09 -4.11
C PHE A 69 -7.26 0.81 -4.94
N LEU A 70 -7.26 0.94 -6.27
CA LEU A 70 -7.22 -0.21 -7.16
C LEU A 70 -5.91 -0.99 -7.01
N ALA A 71 -4.77 -0.29 -7.09
CA ALA A 71 -3.48 -0.93 -7.05
C ALA A 71 -3.19 -1.57 -5.68
N HIS A 72 -3.51 -0.90 -4.58
CA HIS A 72 -3.35 -1.44 -3.23
C HIS A 72 -4.24 -2.67 -3.02
N THR A 73 -5.50 -2.60 -3.45
CA THR A 73 -6.41 -3.75 -3.36
C THR A 73 -5.89 -4.96 -4.15
N ILE A 74 -5.35 -4.74 -5.35
CA ILE A 74 -4.77 -5.80 -6.17
C ILE A 74 -3.53 -6.39 -5.51
N THR A 75 -2.59 -5.55 -5.07
CA THR A 75 -1.36 -5.98 -4.40
C THR A 75 -1.71 -6.83 -3.18
N ASP A 76 -2.49 -6.28 -2.25
CA ASP A 76 -2.90 -6.96 -1.02
C ASP A 76 -3.66 -8.25 -1.28
N TYR A 77 -4.52 -8.28 -2.31
CA TYR A 77 -5.27 -9.49 -2.65
C TYR A 77 -4.34 -10.68 -2.93
N PHE A 78 -3.21 -10.44 -3.60
CA PHE A 78 -2.24 -11.48 -3.90
C PHE A 78 -1.23 -11.67 -2.77
N THR A 79 -0.60 -10.61 -2.29
CA THR A 79 0.48 -10.67 -1.29
C THR A 79 -0.01 -11.22 0.04
N SER A 80 -1.21 -10.83 0.50
CA SER A 80 -1.77 -11.33 1.77
C SER A 80 -2.01 -12.84 1.77
N LYS A 81 -2.38 -13.43 0.62
CA LYS A 81 -2.56 -14.87 0.48
C LYS A 81 -1.22 -15.60 0.54
N ILE A 82 -0.20 -15.03 -0.10
CA ILE A 82 1.16 -15.57 -0.06
C ILE A 82 1.73 -15.49 1.36
N THR A 83 1.65 -14.33 2.02
CA THR A 83 2.14 -14.15 3.40
C THR A 83 1.40 -15.05 4.39
N SER A 84 0.07 -15.16 4.29
CA SER A 84 -0.73 -16.07 5.12
C SER A 84 -0.32 -17.53 4.94
N LYS A 85 -0.06 -17.96 3.70
CA LYS A 85 0.42 -19.31 3.41
C LYS A 85 1.82 -19.56 3.99
N LEU A 86 2.74 -18.60 3.86
CA LEU A 86 4.09 -18.71 4.41
C LEU A 86 4.06 -18.79 5.94
N TYR A 87 3.24 -17.95 6.58
CA TYR A 87 3.04 -17.95 8.03
C TYR A 87 2.48 -19.29 8.52
N ALA A 88 1.42 -19.79 7.89
CA ALA A 88 0.81 -21.07 8.25
C ALA A 88 1.76 -22.27 8.07
N GLN A 89 2.73 -22.18 7.15
CA GLN A 89 3.76 -23.19 6.93
C GLN A 89 4.97 -23.03 7.87
N GLY A 90 5.00 -22.04 8.76
CA GLY A 90 6.16 -21.72 9.60
C GLY A 90 7.38 -21.26 8.80
N LYS A 91 7.20 -20.86 7.53
CA LYS A 91 8.29 -20.42 6.62
C LYS A 91 8.61 -18.95 6.84
N PHE A 92 9.10 -18.63 8.04
CA PHE A 92 9.42 -17.25 8.41
C PHE A 92 10.62 -16.68 7.62
N GLY A 93 11.58 -17.55 7.33
CA GLY A 93 12.81 -17.25 6.61
C GLY A 93 13.87 -18.33 6.82
N SER A 94 15.02 -18.21 6.17
CA SER A 94 16.13 -19.17 6.25
C SER A 94 17.45 -18.56 5.72
N PRO A 95 18.60 -19.30 5.66
CA PRO A 95 19.89 -18.68 5.34
C PRO A 95 19.92 -18.12 3.91
N ILE A 96 20.87 -17.21 3.68
CA ILE A 96 20.86 -16.26 2.55
C ILE A 96 20.83 -16.99 1.18
N PRO A 97 19.94 -16.57 0.25
CA PRO A 97 18.96 -15.48 0.36
C PRO A 97 17.68 -15.88 1.11
N ASN A 98 17.24 -15.02 2.03
CA ASN A 98 16.01 -15.21 2.80
C ASN A 98 14.77 -14.84 1.95
N LEU A 99 13.96 -15.83 1.58
CA LEU A 99 12.73 -15.66 0.80
C LEU A 99 11.48 -16.17 1.55
N GLY A 100 11.44 -15.94 2.86
CA GLY A 100 10.31 -16.32 3.72
C GLY A 100 9.26 -15.23 3.93
N PHE A 101 8.40 -15.43 4.93
CA PHE A 101 7.34 -14.51 5.36
C PHE A 101 7.81 -13.06 5.50
N PHE A 102 8.92 -12.81 6.20
CA PHE A 102 9.40 -11.44 6.44
C PHE A 102 9.84 -10.74 5.15
N SER A 103 10.54 -11.46 4.27
CA SER A 103 10.95 -10.91 2.97
C SER A 103 9.75 -10.65 2.07
N MET A 104 8.71 -11.47 2.16
CA MET A 104 7.46 -11.24 1.43
C MET A 104 6.73 -9.99 1.93
N ILE A 105 6.71 -9.74 3.25
CA ILE A 105 6.22 -8.46 3.79
C ILE A 105 7.06 -7.31 3.26
N GLY A 106 8.40 -7.41 3.28
CA GLY A 106 9.25 -6.35 2.73
C GLY A 106 9.01 -6.09 1.24
N PHE A 107 8.80 -7.16 0.45
CA PHE A 107 8.51 -7.05 -0.97
C PHE A 107 7.15 -6.39 -1.26
N ASP A 108 6.13 -6.75 -0.48
CA ASP A 108 4.82 -6.09 -0.51
C ASP A 108 4.95 -4.57 -0.35
N GLN A 109 5.72 -4.13 0.64
CA GLN A 109 6.01 -2.71 0.88
C GLN A 109 6.72 -2.03 -0.31
N VAL A 110 7.68 -2.72 -0.94
CA VAL A 110 8.35 -2.22 -2.15
C VAL A 110 7.36 -2.02 -3.30
N LEU A 111 6.39 -2.92 -3.47
CA LEU A 111 5.34 -2.76 -4.49
C LEU A 111 4.46 -1.53 -4.22
N HIS A 112 4.05 -1.31 -2.97
CA HIS A 112 3.28 -0.12 -2.60
C HIS A 112 4.09 1.17 -2.81
N TYR A 113 5.34 1.24 -2.34
CA TYR A 113 6.20 2.40 -2.57
C TYR A 113 6.41 2.68 -4.06
N GLY A 114 6.72 1.64 -4.84
CA GLY A 114 6.89 1.75 -6.29
C GLY A 114 5.65 2.31 -6.97
N GLN A 115 4.48 1.78 -6.62
CA GLN A 115 3.21 2.27 -7.14
C GLN A 115 2.95 3.73 -6.76
N LEU A 116 3.03 4.08 -5.48
CA LEU A 116 2.73 5.44 -5.02
C LEU A 116 3.64 6.48 -5.67
N LEU A 117 4.95 6.21 -5.72
CA LEU A 117 5.92 7.11 -6.32
C LEU A 117 5.70 7.24 -7.83
N LEU A 118 5.40 6.15 -8.52
CA LEU A 118 5.12 6.16 -9.96
C LEU A 118 3.83 6.92 -10.28
N THR A 119 2.73 6.65 -9.54
CA THR A 119 1.46 7.35 -9.71
C THR A 119 1.63 8.85 -9.45
N PHE A 120 2.33 9.24 -8.39
CA PHE A 120 2.61 10.65 -8.11
C PHE A 120 3.41 11.30 -9.24
N HIS A 121 4.46 10.63 -9.73
CA HIS A 121 5.28 11.13 -10.82
C HIS A 121 4.46 11.36 -12.09
N LEU A 122 3.71 10.35 -12.54
CA LEU A 122 2.90 10.43 -13.75
C LEU A 122 1.83 11.52 -13.67
N LEU A 123 1.12 11.64 -12.55
CA LEU A 123 0.09 12.67 -12.40
C LEU A 123 0.68 14.07 -12.27
N SER A 124 1.91 14.20 -11.77
CA SER A 124 2.62 15.50 -11.68
C SER A 124 3.21 15.95 -13.01
N THR A 125 3.45 15.05 -13.96
CA THR A 125 4.06 15.38 -15.26
C THR A 125 3.06 15.53 -16.41
N THR A 126 1.83 15.02 -16.24
CA THR A 126 0.88 14.88 -17.35
C THR A 126 -0.16 16.02 -17.40
N VAL A 127 -0.11 16.98 -16.46
CA VAL A 127 -1.06 18.12 -16.41
C VAL A 127 -0.44 19.44 -15.99
#